data_AF-A0A2E0SLG5-F1
#
_entry.id   AF-A0A2E0SLG5-F1
#
_cell.length_a   1.000
_cell.length_b   1.000
_cell.length_c   1.000
_cell.angle_alpha   90.00
_cell.angle_beta   90.00
_cell.angle_gamma   90.00
#
_symmetry.space_group_name_H-M   'P 1'
#
loop_
_entity.id
_entity.type
_entity.pdbx_description
1 polymer ?
#
loop_
_entity_poly.entity_id
_entity_poly.type
_entity_poly.pdbx_seq_one_letter_code
_entity_poly.pdbx_strand_id
1 'polypeptide(L)' 'MQQTFGEQKNEFVDRRQQEADSRRPSVERRQFQDTRSYANRDVQELAEAVDQYKMRHRRRFITFEELYEVVMSLGYHK' A
#
# COMPACT_ATOMS: atom_id res chain seq x y z
N MET A 1 -52.65 -12.27 -24.84
CA MET A 1 -51.22 -11.96 -24.65
C MET A 1 -50.91 -12.13 -23.17
N GLN A 2 -50.15 -13.16 -22.79
CA GLN A 2 -49.69 -13.33 -21.40
C GLN A 2 -48.16 -13.45 -21.45
N GLN A 3 -47.46 -12.44 -20.91
CA GLN A 3 -46.00 -12.45 -20.76
C GLN A 3 -45.66 -13.13 -19.44
N THR A 4 -44.88 -14.21 -19.51
CA THR A 4 -44.31 -14.91 -18.34
C THR A 4 -42.96 -14.29 -18.01
N PHE A 5 -42.82 -13.70 -16.82
CA PHE A 5 -41.55 -13.19 -16.31
C PHE A 5 -40.65 -14.38 -15.91
N GLY A 6 -39.49 -14.50 -16.56
CA GLY A 6 -38.53 -15.57 -16.30
C GLY A 6 -37.94 -15.45 -14.89
N GLU A 7 -38.01 -16.54 -14.14
CA GLU A 7 -37.47 -16.67 -12.79
C GLU A 7 -35.94 -16.74 -12.84
N GLN A 8 -35.27 -15.62 -12.57
CA GLN A 8 -33.82 -15.63 -12.37
C GLN A 8 -33.52 -16.24 -11.01
N LYS A 9 -32.99 -17.47 -11.02
CA LYS A 9 -32.39 -18.10 -9.83
C LYS A 9 -31.20 -17.28 -9.35
N ASN A 10 -31.45 -16.33 -8.46
CA ASN A 10 -30.40 -15.70 -7.68
C ASN A 10 -29.92 -16.70 -6.64
N GLU A 11 -28.93 -17.51 -6.99
CA GLU A 11 -28.22 -18.36 -6.05
C GLU A 11 -27.63 -17.48 -4.94
N PHE A 12 -27.92 -17.82 -3.68
CA PHE A 12 -27.45 -17.03 -2.54
C PHE A 12 -25.93 -17.16 -2.44
N VAL A 13 -25.22 -16.11 -2.82
CA VAL A 13 -23.76 -16.05 -2.71
C VAL A 13 -23.40 -15.60 -1.29
N ASP A 14 -22.94 -16.54 -0.46
CA ASP A 14 -22.32 -16.20 0.83
C ASP A 14 -20.94 -15.54 0.58
N ARG A 15 -20.92 -14.21 0.68
CA ARG A 15 -19.70 -13.40 0.51
C ARG A 15 -18.57 -13.80 1.48
N ARG A 16 -18.88 -14.40 2.62
CA ARG A 16 -17.85 -14.81 3.60
C ARG A 16 -17.05 -16.02 3.13
N GLN A 17 -17.64 -16.88 2.31
CA GLN A 17 -16.94 -18.03 1.73
C GLN A 17 -16.05 -17.64 0.54
N GLN A 18 -16.43 -16.61 -0.22
CA GLN A 18 -15.61 -16.11 -1.34
C GLN A 18 -14.26 -15.55 -0.90
N GLU A 19 -14.16 -14.98 0.30
CA GLU A 19 -12.89 -14.45 0.83
C GLU A 19 -11.90 -15.57 1.22
N ALA A 20 -12.40 -16.76 1.56
CA ALA A 20 -11.54 -17.90 1.93
C ALA A 20 -10.76 -18.47 0.74
N ASP A 21 -11.34 -18.41 -0.47
CA ASP A 21 -10.75 -18.93 -1.71
C ASP A 21 -9.98 -17.86 -2.49
N SER A 22 -10.22 -16.58 -2.19
CA SER A 22 -9.48 -15.44 -2.73
C SER A 22 -8.46 -14.90 -1.73
N ARG A 23 -7.68 -15.80 -1.12
CA ARG A 23 -6.43 -15.44 -0.43
C ARG A 23 -5.42 -14.94 -1.47
N ARG A 24 -5.64 -13.74 -1.98
CA ARG A 24 -4.60 -12.95 -2.62
C ARG A 24 -3.42 -12.97 -1.66
N PRO A 25 -2.17 -13.14 -2.15
CA PRO A 25 -1.00 -13.06 -1.29
C PRO A 25 -1.16 -11.80 -0.44
N SER A 26 -0.85 -11.89 0.86
CA SER A 26 -0.93 -10.76 1.78
C SER A 26 0.04 -9.69 1.30
N VAL A 27 -0.34 -8.95 0.26
CA VAL A 27 0.37 -7.80 -0.26
C VAL A 27 0.31 -6.84 0.90
N GLU A 28 1.46 -6.61 1.52
CA GLU A 28 1.60 -5.62 2.57
C GLU A 28 0.91 -4.35 2.08
N ARG A 29 -0.14 -3.91 2.78
CA ARG A 29 -1.02 -2.84 2.31
C ARG A 29 -0.33 -1.49 2.44
N ARG A 30 0.80 -1.28 1.73
CA ARG A 30 1.61 -0.05 1.61
C ARG A 30 1.53 0.84 2.85
N GLN A 31 1.69 0.23 4.02
CA GLN A 31 1.54 0.98 5.27
C GLN A 31 2.77 1.86 5.50
N PHE A 32 3.90 1.48 4.89
CA PHE A 32 5.18 2.15 5.06
C PHE A 32 5.83 2.57 3.73
N GLN A 33 5.66 1.81 2.64
CA GLN A 33 6.37 2.03 1.36
C GLN A 33 5.55 2.78 0.30
N ASP A 34 6.19 3.69 -0.44
CA ASP A 34 5.61 4.34 -1.64
C ASP A 34 5.77 3.47 -2.92
N THR A 35 4.92 3.67 -3.91
CA THR A 35 4.97 2.96 -5.22
C THR A 35 5.50 3.84 -6.35
N ARG A 36 5.63 5.14 -6.13
CA ARG A 36 6.02 6.08 -7.17
C ARG A 36 7.45 5.78 -7.61
N SER A 37 7.63 5.68 -8.92
CA SER A 37 8.95 5.69 -9.53
C SER A 37 9.39 7.13 -9.71
N TYR A 38 10.60 7.45 -9.30
CA TYR A 38 11.21 8.76 -9.49
C TYR A 38 12.24 8.70 -10.62
N ALA A 39 12.31 9.74 -11.45
CA ALA A 39 13.28 9.81 -12.55
C ALA A 39 14.69 10.20 -12.07
N ASN A 40 14.78 10.94 -10.96
CA ASN A 40 16.05 11.31 -10.34
C ASN A 40 16.46 10.24 -9.33
N ARG A 41 17.69 9.74 -9.46
CA ARG A 41 18.28 8.72 -8.58
C ARG A 41 18.40 9.19 -7.13
N ASP A 42 18.75 10.45 -6.91
CA ASP A 42 18.93 11.01 -5.56
C ASP A 42 17.58 11.04 -4.81
N VAL A 43 16.50 11.34 -5.53
CA VAL A 43 15.14 11.31 -4.99
C VAL A 43 14.71 9.87 -4.68
N GLN A 44 15.10 8.92 -5.51
CA GLN A 44 14.82 7.50 -5.26
C GLN A 44 15.56 7.00 -4.01
N GLU A 45 16.83 7.32 -3.85
CA GLU A 45 17.62 6.96 -2.65
C GLU A 45 17.01 7.55 -1.38
N LEU A 46 16.61 8.82 -1.41
CA LEU A 46 15.93 9.45 -0.28
C LEU A 46 14.59 8.74 0.04
N ALA A 47 13.79 8.40 -0.97
CA ALA A 47 12.52 7.71 -0.77
C ALA A 47 12.74 6.33 -0.12
N GLU A 48 13.72 5.56 -0.58
CA GLU A 48 14.08 4.26 -0.02
C GLU A 48 14.56 4.39 1.43
N ALA A 49 15.39 5.38 1.74
CA ALA A 49 15.87 5.62 3.10
C ALA A 49 14.73 5.99 4.06
N VAL A 50 13.80 6.84 3.61
CA VAL A 50 12.61 7.22 4.38
C VAL A 50 11.70 6.01 4.63
N ASP A 51 11.50 5.15 3.63
CA ASP A 51 10.66 3.96 3.79
C ASP A 51 11.29 2.95 4.75
N GLN A 52 12.61 2.77 4.71
CA GLN A 52 13.34 1.98 5.72
C GLN A 52 13.20 2.58 7.11
N TYR A 53 13.28 3.91 7.25
CA TYR A 53 13.10 4.59 8.53
C TYR A 53 11.70 4.31 9.11
N LYS A 54 10.64 4.48 8.29
CA LYS A 54 9.25 4.19 8.67
C LYS A 54 9.07 2.74 9.12
N MET A 55 9.66 1.77 8.41
CA MET A 55 9.58 0.36 8.75
C MET A 55 10.25 0.04 10.09
N ARG A 56 11.45 0.59 10.34
CA ARG A 56 12.19 0.39 11.60
C ARG A 56 11.43 0.96 12.80
N HIS A 57 10.85 2.14 12.64
CA HIS A 57 10.12 2.84 13.71
C HIS A 57 8.63 2.46 13.77
N ARG A 58 8.16 1.58 12.89
CA ARG A 58 6.76 1.14 12.77
C ARG A 58 5.77 2.30 12.68
N ARG A 59 6.18 3.41 12.04
CA ARG A 59 5.40 4.66 11.96
C ARG A 59 5.05 4.96 10.51
N ARG A 60 3.77 5.26 10.26
CA ARG A 60 3.25 5.54 8.91
C ARG A 60 3.61 6.94 8.39
N PHE A 61 3.75 7.92 9.29
CA PHE A 61 4.07 9.31 8.95
C PHE A 61 5.38 9.70 9.63
N ILE A 62 6.27 10.37 8.88
CA ILE A 62 7.54 10.88 9.38
C ILE A 62 7.38 12.36 9.74
N THR A 63 8.01 12.83 10.82
CA THR A 63 8.10 14.26 11.15
C THR A 63 9.24 14.93 10.37
N PHE A 64 9.30 16.25 10.38
CA PHE A 64 10.40 16.97 9.74
C PHE A 64 11.75 16.75 10.43
N GLU A 65 11.75 16.53 11.75
CA GLU A 65 12.96 16.19 12.51
C GLU A 65 13.50 14.82 12.10
N GLU A 66 12.63 13.81 12.04
CA GLU A 66 12.98 12.47 11.60
C GLU A 66 13.44 12.48 10.12
N LEU A 67 12.80 13.29 9.27
CA LEU A 67 13.23 13.46 7.88
C LEU A 67 14.62 14.10 7.80
N TYR A 68 14.91 15.08 8.66
CA TYR A 68 16.23 15.70 8.75
C TYR A 68 17.30 14.68 9.15
N GLU A 69 17.02 13.81 10.13
CA GLU A 69 17.94 12.71 10.50
C GLU A 69 18.22 11.78 9.31
N VAL A 70 17.20 11.41 8.53
CA VAL A 70 17.37 10.58 7.33
C VAL A 70 18.26 11.28 6.30
N VAL A 71 18.01 12.56 6.02
CA VAL A 71 18.82 13.34 5.05
C VAL A 71 20.27 13.48 5.51
N MET A 72 20.49 13.74 6.81
CA MET A 72 21.84 13.77 7.39
C MET A 72 22.53 12.40 7.32
N SER A 73 21.79 11.31 7.51
CA SER A 73 22.35 9.95 7.43
C SER A 73 22.84 9.56 6.03
N LEU A 74 22.25 10.18 5.00
CA LEU A 74 22.66 10.05 3.60
C LEU A 74 23.85 10.96 3.24
N GLY A 75 24.33 11.81 4.17
CA GLY A 75 25.46 12.71 3.95
C GLY A 75 25.12 13.97 3.16
N TYR A 76 23.83 14.28 2.98
CA TYR A 76 23.43 15.58 2.43
C TYR A 76 23.64 16.66 3.48
N HIS A 77 24.44 17.66 3.14
CA HIS A 77 24.67 18.83 3.97
C HIS A 77 24.33 20.09 3.18
N LYS A 78 23.88 21.14 3.88
CA LYS A 78 23.62 22.45 3.27
C LYS A 78 24.91 23.22 3.03
#